data_AF-A0A1C7FHU4-F1
#
_entry.id   AF-A0A1C7FHU4-F1
#
_cell.length_a   1.000
_cell.length_b   1.000
_cell.length_c   1.000
_cell.angle_alpha   90.00
_cell.angle_beta   90.00
_cell.angle_gamma   90.00
#
_symmetry.space_group_name_H-M   'P 1'
#
loop_
_entity.id
_entity.type
_entity.pdbx_description
1 polymer ?
#
loop_
_entity_poly.entity_id
_entity_poly.type
_entity_poly.pdbx_seq_one_letter_code
_entity_poly.pdbx_strand_id
1 'polypeptide(L)'
;MLNEEDREDLDIEGFPPEKSMYISCLKNTNIHSAESEKGQHWFRDHLDKKLNAVFAAAEKRIKDRKGHEVDLSEIAELWASAPFGLTKGVIPIFLLAFLKSMGEQIAFYEKDMSGEFAFIAEPDSDYVHKLIKNQGDLAVKYIVLAKDEKEWLQHLAIFSASETNRDVSNNILSVATPLVTTMHNLPHWVKNAHNIVPDNDERNRTYLRIRDLFLQANDPHTLLIKDLSEELIAFGADEFTSQIDLLEDCFKTLRQKHEKMLAAIKTKVKTIFPESGEELADMCQYVEQNSGDLRLKAFARELAKSDTGLLQWLENMIQIVIGRGKQNWNEGILQTASNRISDYAQDFLSVVKSQRNSSDIASQSGKTKLVSLVLEGDDGKLTSFRREIRAIETEELKCTMITVEHQLSELDDFHKINLLQQLLRKSLEAQS
;
A
#
# COMPACT_ATOMS: atom_id res chain seq x y z
N MET A 1 -36.21 -5.40 8.63
CA MET A 1 -35.46 -5.02 9.85
C MET A 1 -34.00 -4.68 9.53
N LEU A 2 -33.27 -5.49 8.76
CA LEU A 2 -31.89 -5.16 8.36
C LEU A 2 -31.83 -4.09 7.27
N ASN A 3 -32.46 -4.36 6.12
CA ASN A 3 -32.29 -3.57 4.89
C ASN A 3 -33.33 -2.45 4.73
N GLU A 4 -34.58 -2.73 5.10
CA GLU A 4 -35.73 -1.84 4.82
C GLU A 4 -36.23 -1.14 6.11
N GLU A 5 -35.34 -0.57 6.91
CA GLU A 5 -35.75 0.08 8.18
C GLU A 5 -36.42 1.44 8.01
N ASP A 6 -36.14 2.11 6.91
CA ASP A 6 -36.68 3.41 6.50
C ASP A 6 -37.99 3.30 5.72
N ARG A 7 -38.43 2.07 5.41
CA ARG A 7 -39.67 1.80 4.69
C ARG A 7 -40.84 1.61 5.64
N GLU A 8 -42.01 2.11 5.23
CA GLU A 8 -43.25 1.83 5.93
C GLU A 8 -43.48 0.31 5.97
N ASP A 9 -43.86 -0.19 7.15
CA ASP A 9 -44.06 -1.62 7.42
C ASP A 9 -42.86 -2.52 7.05
N LEU A 10 -41.64 -1.96 7.04
CA LEU A 10 -40.42 -2.65 6.60
C LEU A 10 -40.51 -3.23 5.17
N ASP A 11 -41.30 -2.58 4.30
CA ASP A 11 -41.61 -3.02 2.94
C ASP A 11 -42.36 -4.36 2.85
N ILE A 12 -43.07 -4.76 3.91
CA ILE A 12 -43.87 -5.99 3.90
C ILE A 12 -45.19 -5.77 3.17
N GLU A 13 -45.26 -6.32 1.94
CA GLU A 13 -46.46 -6.29 1.11
C GLU A 13 -47.59 -7.21 1.63
N GLY A 14 -48.83 -6.77 1.45
CA GLY A 14 -50.02 -7.51 1.89
C GLY A 14 -50.22 -7.54 3.41
N PHE A 15 -50.80 -8.63 3.92
CA PHE A 15 -50.98 -8.89 5.36
C PHE A 15 -50.59 -10.32 5.74
N PRO A 16 -49.34 -10.75 5.49
CA PRO A 16 -48.87 -12.05 5.92
C PRO A 16 -48.62 -12.08 7.45
N PRO A 17 -48.44 -13.27 8.07
CA PRO A 17 -48.21 -13.39 9.50
C PRO A 17 -47.06 -12.52 10.04
N GLU A 18 -45.99 -12.34 9.26
CA GLU A 18 -44.82 -11.53 9.61
C GLU A 18 -45.20 -10.06 9.77
N LYS A 19 -46.14 -9.54 8.97
CA LYS A 19 -46.64 -8.17 9.10
C LYS A 19 -47.41 -7.99 10.41
N SER A 20 -48.25 -8.97 10.78
CA SER A 20 -48.94 -8.94 12.08
C SER A 20 -47.95 -8.97 13.25
N MET A 21 -46.88 -9.76 13.14
CA MET A 21 -45.81 -9.78 14.15
C MET A 21 -45.09 -8.44 14.25
N TYR A 22 -44.69 -7.85 13.11
CA TYR A 22 -44.06 -6.54 13.05
C TYR A 22 -44.94 -5.45 13.70
N ILE A 23 -46.22 -5.38 13.30
CA ILE A 23 -47.15 -4.39 13.84
C ILE A 23 -47.30 -4.53 15.36
N SER A 24 -47.49 -5.77 15.85
CA SER A 24 -47.72 -6.03 17.27
C SER A 24 -46.47 -5.83 18.13
N CYS A 25 -45.28 -6.19 17.64
CA CYS A 25 -44.06 -6.19 18.44
C CYS A 25 -43.26 -4.89 18.33
N LEU A 26 -43.31 -4.21 17.18
CA LEU A 26 -42.39 -3.11 16.86
C LEU A 26 -43.11 -1.79 16.57
N LYS A 27 -44.10 -1.79 15.67
CA LYS A 27 -44.82 -0.55 15.28
C LYS A 27 -45.67 0.00 16.42
N ASN A 28 -46.57 -0.82 16.98
CA ASN A 28 -47.49 -0.38 18.04
C ASN A 28 -46.82 -0.17 19.41
N THR A 29 -45.58 -0.62 19.57
CA THR A 29 -44.79 -0.45 20.80
C THR A 29 -43.84 0.74 20.74
N ASN A 30 -43.84 1.48 19.62
CA ASN A 30 -42.93 2.59 19.33
C ASN A 30 -41.44 2.19 19.33
N ILE A 31 -41.13 0.90 19.17
CA ILE A 31 -39.73 0.44 19.05
C ILE A 31 -39.18 0.73 17.65
N HIS A 32 -40.04 0.76 16.63
CA HIS A 32 -39.66 1.09 15.26
C HIS A 32 -40.60 2.13 14.65
N SER A 33 -40.02 3.06 13.87
CA SER A 33 -40.75 3.96 12.99
C SER A 33 -40.03 4.09 11.65
N ALA A 34 -40.80 4.08 10.56
CA ALA A 34 -40.28 4.41 9.23
C ALA A 34 -39.91 5.91 9.14
N GLU A 35 -40.62 6.77 9.87
CA GLU A 35 -40.23 8.17 10.00
C GLU A 35 -39.01 8.27 10.91
N SER A 36 -37.92 8.76 10.34
CA SER A 36 -36.67 8.95 11.07
C SER A 36 -36.79 10.08 12.09
N GLU A 37 -36.42 9.81 13.34
CA GLU A 37 -36.17 10.87 14.32
C GLU A 37 -34.64 11.00 14.48
N LYS A 38 -34.08 12.14 14.06
CA LYS A 38 -32.63 12.42 14.09
C LYS A 38 -31.75 11.39 13.36
N GLY A 39 -32.25 10.79 12.27
CA GLY A 39 -31.49 9.78 11.51
C GLY A 39 -31.62 8.37 12.08
N GLN A 40 -32.49 8.13 13.07
CA GLN A 40 -32.69 6.82 13.68
C GLN A 40 -34.13 6.31 13.45
N HIS A 41 -34.25 5.00 13.27
CA HIS A 41 -35.52 4.30 13.05
C HIS A 41 -35.90 3.36 14.22
N TRP A 42 -34.99 3.15 15.17
CA TRP A 42 -35.13 2.21 16.28
C TRP A 42 -35.03 2.94 17.61
N PHE A 43 -36.03 2.74 18.47
CA PHE A 43 -36.18 3.53 19.68
C PHE A 43 -36.31 2.65 20.92
N ARG A 44 -35.78 3.17 22.01
CA ARG A 44 -35.89 2.62 23.37
C ARG A 44 -36.45 3.63 24.37
N ASP A 45 -36.70 4.84 23.91
CA ASP A 45 -37.31 5.91 24.70
C ASP A 45 -38.83 5.86 24.53
N HIS A 46 -39.56 6.35 25.53
CA HIS A 46 -41.04 6.43 25.49
C HIS A 46 -41.76 5.08 25.28
N LEU A 47 -41.10 3.95 25.58
CA LEU A 47 -41.72 2.63 25.59
C LEU A 47 -42.71 2.46 26.75
N ASP A 48 -43.66 1.54 26.60
CA ASP A 48 -44.50 1.10 27.73
C ASP A 48 -43.64 0.62 28.91
N LYS A 49 -44.16 0.79 30.14
CA LYS A 49 -43.43 0.47 31.39
C LYS A 49 -42.81 -0.93 31.39
N LYS A 50 -43.51 -1.94 30.83
CA LYS A 50 -43.00 -3.31 30.81
C LYS A 50 -41.84 -3.47 29.83
N LEU A 51 -41.98 -2.95 28.61
CA LEU A 51 -40.93 -3.02 27.58
C LEU A 51 -39.72 -2.17 27.95
N ASN A 52 -39.95 -0.99 28.54
CA ASN A 52 -38.88 -0.17 29.09
C ASN A 52 -38.08 -0.95 30.16
N ALA A 53 -38.75 -1.65 31.08
CA ALA A 53 -38.05 -2.45 32.08
C ALA A 53 -37.22 -3.60 31.48
N VAL A 54 -37.72 -4.23 30.40
CA VAL A 54 -37.01 -5.28 29.65
C VAL A 54 -35.74 -4.73 29.00
N PHE A 55 -35.85 -3.63 28.26
CA PHE A 55 -34.72 -3.00 27.56
C PHE A 55 -33.71 -2.40 28.54
N ALA A 56 -34.18 -1.75 29.61
CA ALA A 56 -33.32 -1.21 30.65
C ALA A 56 -32.53 -2.30 31.39
N ALA A 57 -33.10 -3.49 31.58
CA ALA A 57 -32.39 -4.62 32.19
C ALA A 57 -31.28 -5.17 31.29
N ALA A 58 -31.52 -5.26 29.97
CA ALA A 58 -30.50 -5.64 29.00
C ALA A 58 -29.38 -4.59 28.92
N GLU A 59 -29.76 -3.31 28.83
CA GLU A 59 -28.81 -2.20 28.80
C GLU A 59 -27.94 -2.17 30.06
N LYS A 60 -28.55 -2.36 31.23
CA LYS A 60 -27.81 -2.46 32.49
C LYS A 60 -26.83 -3.64 32.45
N ARG A 61 -27.25 -4.81 31.97
CA ARG A 61 -26.39 -5.99 31.87
C ARG A 61 -25.16 -5.72 31.00
N ILE A 62 -25.34 -5.08 29.86
CA ILE A 62 -24.26 -4.76 28.93
C ILE A 62 -23.32 -3.69 29.52
N LYS A 63 -23.88 -2.66 30.18
CA LYS A 63 -23.10 -1.59 30.81
C LYS A 63 -22.32 -2.05 32.06
N ASP A 64 -22.86 -2.98 32.83
CA ASP A 64 -22.21 -3.51 34.04
C ASP A 64 -20.95 -4.33 33.68
N ARG A 65 -20.92 -4.97 32.50
CA ARG A 65 -19.73 -5.63 31.94
C ARG A 65 -18.83 -4.64 31.18
N LYS A 66 -18.33 -3.63 31.88
CA LYS A 66 -17.49 -2.54 31.34
C LYS A 66 -16.33 -3.08 30.49
N GLY A 67 -16.45 -2.97 29.17
CA GLY A 67 -15.38 -3.34 28.22
C GLY A 67 -15.24 -4.85 27.95
N HIS A 68 -16.18 -5.69 28.41
CA HIS A 68 -16.19 -7.11 28.11
C HIS A 68 -17.39 -7.48 27.23
N GLU A 69 -17.24 -8.54 26.45
CA GLU A 69 -18.31 -9.10 25.64
C GLU A 69 -19.42 -9.66 26.53
N VAL A 70 -20.66 -9.40 26.12
CA VAL A 70 -21.87 -9.96 26.73
C VAL A 70 -22.53 -10.85 25.70
N ASP A 71 -22.57 -12.14 25.99
CA ASP A 71 -23.24 -13.13 25.15
C ASP A 71 -24.75 -12.83 25.09
N LEU A 72 -25.33 -12.85 23.87
CA LEU A 72 -26.73 -12.54 23.68
C LEU A 72 -27.67 -13.57 24.30
N SER A 73 -27.20 -14.81 24.51
CA SER A 73 -27.94 -15.82 25.28
C SER A 73 -28.17 -15.39 26.72
N GLU A 74 -27.24 -14.64 27.35
CA GLU A 74 -27.44 -14.13 28.71
C GLU A 74 -28.58 -13.11 28.78
N ILE A 75 -28.74 -12.30 27.74
CA ILE A 75 -29.83 -11.32 27.63
C ILE A 75 -31.15 -12.04 27.35
N ALA A 76 -31.12 -13.05 26.47
CA ALA A 76 -32.29 -13.87 26.18
C ALA A 76 -32.80 -14.61 27.42
N GLU A 77 -31.91 -15.21 28.21
CA GLU A 77 -32.25 -15.89 29.46
C GLU A 77 -32.78 -14.91 30.51
N LEU A 78 -32.18 -13.72 30.60
CA LEU A 78 -32.67 -12.63 31.46
C LEU A 78 -34.11 -12.25 31.11
N TRP A 79 -34.44 -12.12 29.82
CA TRP A 79 -35.79 -11.78 29.36
C TRP A 79 -36.79 -12.92 29.46
N ALA A 80 -36.35 -14.17 29.27
CA ALA A 80 -37.20 -15.36 29.39
C ALA A 80 -37.58 -15.65 30.86
N SER A 81 -36.75 -15.22 31.80
CA SER A 81 -36.94 -15.45 33.24
C SER A 81 -37.87 -14.42 33.89
N ALA A 82 -38.36 -14.72 35.09
CA ALA A 82 -39.04 -13.72 35.93
C ALA A 82 -38.09 -12.54 36.22
N PRO A 83 -38.59 -11.28 36.27
CA PRO A 83 -39.99 -10.87 36.26
C PRO A 83 -40.61 -10.65 34.86
N PHE A 84 -39.86 -10.84 33.78
CA PHE A 84 -40.30 -10.46 32.43
C PHE A 84 -41.07 -11.56 31.70
N GLY A 85 -40.55 -12.79 31.71
CA GLY A 85 -41.25 -13.97 31.18
C GLY A 85 -41.54 -13.92 29.68
N LEU A 86 -40.66 -13.33 28.86
CA LEU A 86 -40.86 -13.24 27.41
C LEU A 86 -40.88 -14.64 26.77
N THR A 87 -41.76 -14.83 25.80
CA THR A 87 -41.80 -16.07 25.02
C THR A 87 -40.58 -16.18 24.10
N LYS A 88 -39.98 -17.36 24.02
CA LYS A 88 -38.74 -17.57 23.25
C LYS A 88 -38.83 -17.13 21.78
N GLY A 89 -40.01 -17.22 21.17
CA GLY A 89 -40.22 -16.84 19.76
C GLY A 89 -40.10 -15.34 19.49
N VAL A 90 -40.40 -14.46 20.46
CA VAL A 90 -40.32 -13.00 20.27
C VAL A 90 -38.97 -12.42 20.71
N ILE A 91 -38.19 -13.15 21.51
CA ILE A 91 -36.90 -12.69 22.02
C ILE A 91 -35.93 -12.27 20.89
N PRO A 92 -35.74 -13.03 19.79
CA PRO A 92 -34.85 -12.61 18.71
C PRO A 92 -35.26 -11.27 18.07
N ILE A 93 -36.57 -11.01 17.96
CA ILE A 93 -37.11 -9.78 17.37
C ILE A 93 -36.79 -8.59 18.27
N PHE A 94 -37.07 -8.72 19.57
CA PHE A 94 -36.76 -7.68 20.54
C PHE A 94 -35.26 -7.49 20.73
N LEU A 95 -34.45 -8.55 20.66
CA LEU A 95 -33.00 -8.46 20.74
C LEU A 95 -32.47 -7.65 19.57
N LEU A 96 -32.82 -7.99 18.34
CA LEU A 96 -32.36 -7.25 17.17
C LEU A 96 -32.78 -5.77 17.25
N ALA A 97 -34.03 -5.50 17.60
CA ALA A 97 -34.52 -4.13 17.75
C ALA A 97 -33.80 -3.35 18.86
N PHE A 98 -33.56 -3.99 20.01
CA PHE A 98 -32.80 -3.41 21.11
C PHE A 98 -31.37 -3.08 20.67
N LEU A 99 -30.68 -4.01 20.01
CA LEU A 99 -29.32 -3.81 19.51
C LEU A 99 -29.28 -2.66 18.48
N LYS A 100 -30.21 -2.61 17.53
CA LYS A 100 -30.30 -1.49 16.57
C LYS A 100 -30.60 -0.15 17.26
N SER A 101 -31.39 -0.14 18.34
CA SER A 101 -31.64 1.07 19.14
C SER A 101 -30.44 1.56 19.96
N MET A 102 -29.47 0.68 20.25
CA MET A 102 -28.20 1.09 20.86
C MET A 102 -27.25 1.73 19.83
N GLY A 103 -27.35 1.32 18.56
CA GLY A 103 -26.58 1.86 17.45
C GLY A 103 -25.07 1.83 17.74
N GLU A 104 -24.41 2.97 17.55
CA GLU A 104 -22.96 3.13 17.72
C GLU A 104 -22.45 2.99 19.17
N GLN A 105 -23.33 2.81 20.16
CA GLN A 105 -22.92 2.61 21.57
C GLN A 105 -22.40 1.21 21.85
N ILE A 106 -22.59 0.27 20.92
CA ILE A 106 -22.15 -1.11 21.06
C ILE A 106 -21.33 -1.56 19.85
N ALA A 107 -20.42 -2.48 20.10
CA ALA A 107 -19.72 -3.24 19.07
C ALA A 107 -20.31 -4.66 19.01
N PHE A 108 -20.43 -5.21 17.81
CA PHE A 108 -20.99 -6.54 17.56
C PHE A 108 -19.88 -7.57 17.42
N TYR A 109 -20.12 -8.78 17.93
CA TYR A 109 -19.17 -9.88 17.88
C TYR A 109 -19.88 -11.21 17.58
N GLU A 110 -19.14 -12.11 16.97
CA GLU A 110 -19.59 -13.44 16.57
C GLU A 110 -18.49 -14.48 16.80
N LYS A 111 -18.84 -15.68 17.25
CA LYS A 111 -17.88 -16.79 17.38
C LYS A 111 -17.37 -17.25 16.03
N ASP A 112 -16.05 -17.25 15.88
CA ASP A 112 -15.38 -17.84 14.73
C ASP A 112 -15.26 -19.36 14.84
N MET A 113 -14.56 -19.99 13.90
CA MET A 113 -14.34 -21.44 13.89
C MET A 113 -13.48 -21.96 15.04
N SER A 114 -12.72 -21.08 15.71
CA SER A 114 -11.95 -21.41 16.91
C SER A 114 -12.80 -21.34 18.19
N GLY A 115 -13.97 -20.70 18.11
CA GLY A 115 -14.87 -20.49 19.25
C GLY A 115 -14.62 -19.18 19.99
N GLU A 116 -13.72 -18.33 19.50
CA GLU A 116 -13.45 -17.00 20.03
C GLU A 116 -14.35 -15.95 19.35
N PHE A 117 -14.70 -14.90 20.08
CA PHE A 117 -15.54 -13.81 19.56
C PHE A 117 -14.73 -12.88 18.66
N ALA A 118 -15.05 -12.85 17.38
CA ALA A 118 -14.53 -11.93 16.38
C ALA A 118 -15.46 -10.74 16.20
N PHE A 119 -14.90 -9.54 16.06
CA PHE A 119 -15.67 -8.31 15.82
C PHE A 119 -16.33 -8.34 14.44
N ILE A 120 -17.56 -7.82 14.36
CA ILE A 120 -18.25 -7.54 13.11
C ILE A 120 -18.70 -6.08 13.09
N ALA A 121 -18.60 -5.44 11.91
CA ALA A 121 -18.94 -4.03 11.75
C ALA A 121 -20.44 -3.79 11.98
N GLU A 122 -21.29 -4.60 11.33
CA GLU A 122 -22.74 -4.50 11.41
C GLU A 122 -23.38 -5.90 11.32
N PRO A 123 -24.57 -6.10 11.91
CA PRO A 123 -25.33 -7.33 11.76
C PRO A 123 -25.75 -7.59 10.31
N ASP A 124 -25.34 -8.72 9.74
CA ASP A 124 -25.76 -9.18 8.42
C ASP A 124 -26.85 -10.28 8.51
N SER A 125 -27.21 -10.89 7.38
CA SER A 125 -28.19 -11.97 7.36
C SER A 125 -27.76 -13.19 8.17
N ASP A 126 -26.48 -13.54 8.18
CA ASP A 126 -25.97 -14.71 8.92
C ASP A 126 -26.04 -14.47 10.43
N TYR A 127 -25.69 -13.26 10.86
CA TYR A 127 -25.86 -12.81 12.23
C TYR A 127 -27.31 -12.95 12.69
N VAL A 128 -28.28 -12.53 11.88
CA VAL A 128 -29.71 -12.67 12.21
C VAL A 128 -30.13 -14.14 12.26
N HIS A 129 -29.64 -15.00 11.37
CA HIS A 129 -29.90 -16.43 11.42
C HIS A 129 -29.37 -17.07 12.71
N LYS A 130 -28.15 -16.71 13.14
CA LYS A 130 -27.59 -17.14 14.42
C LYS A 130 -28.35 -16.55 15.60
N LEU A 131 -28.80 -15.30 15.53
CA LEU A 131 -29.63 -14.70 16.59
C LEU A 131 -30.95 -15.46 16.82
N ILE A 132 -31.50 -16.06 15.76
CA ILE A 132 -32.72 -16.88 15.85
C ILE A 132 -32.39 -18.29 16.37
N LYS A 133 -31.32 -18.92 15.87
CA LYS A 133 -31.02 -20.34 16.13
C LYS A 133 -30.11 -20.59 17.33
N ASN A 134 -29.05 -19.79 17.49
CA ASN A 134 -28.04 -19.93 18.52
C ASN A 134 -27.51 -18.56 18.97
N GLN A 135 -28.20 -17.95 19.94
CA GLN A 135 -27.81 -16.64 20.50
C GLN A 135 -26.46 -16.70 21.24
N GLY A 136 -26.04 -17.90 21.66
CA GLY A 136 -24.74 -18.14 22.32
C GLY A 136 -23.52 -17.93 21.43
N ASP A 137 -23.71 -17.86 20.12
CA ASP A 137 -22.61 -17.60 19.18
C ASP A 137 -22.39 -16.10 18.96
N LEU A 138 -23.22 -15.24 19.55
CA LEU A 138 -23.21 -13.82 19.33
C LEU A 138 -22.97 -13.08 20.64
N ALA A 139 -22.20 -12.00 20.58
CA ALA A 139 -22.00 -11.13 21.72
C ALA A 139 -21.98 -9.66 21.32
N VAL A 140 -22.19 -8.80 22.30
CA VAL A 140 -22.06 -7.35 22.14
C VAL A 140 -21.24 -6.77 23.28
N LYS A 141 -20.49 -5.70 22.98
CA LYS A 141 -19.66 -5.00 23.95
C LYS A 141 -20.09 -3.55 24.02
N TYR A 142 -20.32 -3.04 25.23
CA TYR A 142 -20.60 -1.62 25.43
C TYR A 142 -19.33 -0.80 25.24
N ILE A 143 -19.40 0.22 24.40
CA ILE A 143 -18.28 1.14 24.16
C ILE A 143 -18.30 2.22 25.25
N VAL A 144 -17.39 2.10 26.22
CA VAL A 144 -17.16 3.13 27.25
C VAL A 144 -15.92 3.90 26.87
N LEU A 145 -16.11 5.07 26.25
CA LEU A 145 -15.00 6.01 26.04
C LEU A 145 -14.91 6.96 27.24
N ALA A 146 -13.75 6.97 27.91
CA ALA A 146 -13.36 7.99 28.86
C ALA A 146 -13.30 9.37 28.17
N LYS A 147 -13.26 10.47 28.95
CA LYS A 147 -13.20 11.82 28.37
C LYS A 147 -12.00 12.00 27.45
N ASP A 148 -10.84 11.54 27.91
CA ASP A 148 -9.57 11.65 27.18
C ASP A 148 -9.60 10.80 25.90
N GLU A 149 -10.21 9.61 25.95
CA GLU A 149 -10.40 8.73 24.77
C GLU A 149 -11.38 9.35 23.75
N LYS A 150 -12.40 10.08 24.21
CA LYS A 150 -13.30 10.82 23.32
C LYS A 150 -12.60 12.00 22.64
N GLU A 151 -11.76 12.73 23.39
CA GLU A 151 -10.96 13.82 22.85
C GLU A 151 -9.97 13.28 21.81
N TRP A 152 -9.27 12.19 22.13
CA TRP A 152 -8.41 11.47 21.19
C TRP A 152 -9.16 11.04 19.93
N LEU A 153 -10.35 10.44 20.08
CA LEU A 153 -11.17 10.02 18.94
C LEU A 153 -11.59 11.21 18.05
N GLN A 154 -11.86 12.38 18.63
CA GLN A 154 -12.16 13.59 17.87
C GLN A 154 -10.96 14.06 17.05
N HIS A 155 -9.76 14.04 17.62
CA HIS A 155 -8.52 14.33 16.89
C HIS A 155 -8.30 13.34 15.74
N LEU A 156 -8.51 12.04 15.98
CA LEU A 156 -8.43 11.02 14.94
C LEU A 156 -9.52 11.16 13.87
N ALA A 157 -10.73 11.61 14.22
CA ALA A 157 -11.80 11.84 13.25
C ALA A 157 -11.45 12.97 12.28
N ILE A 158 -10.88 14.06 12.79
CA ILE A 158 -10.39 15.18 11.97
C ILE A 158 -9.27 14.69 11.03
N PHE A 159 -8.33 13.90 11.55
CA PHE A 159 -7.27 13.30 10.75
C PHE A 159 -7.82 12.34 9.68
N SER A 160 -8.74 11.45 10.03
CA SER A 160 -9.37 10.53 9.07
C SER A 160 -10.17 11.28 7.99
N ALA A 161 -10.80 12.39 8.36
CA ALA A 161 -11.52 13.25 7.43
C ALA A 161 -10.57 13.97 6.45
N SER A 162 -9.44 14.49 6.92
CA SER A 162 -8.43 15.12 6.05
C SER A 162 -7.77 14.11 5.11
N GLU A 163 -7.53 12.89 5.59
CA GLU A 163 -6.91 11.80 4.83
C GLU A 163 -7.80 11.28 3.70
N THR A 164 -9.12 11.28 3.89
CA THR A 164 -10.07 10.74 2.91
C THR A 164 -10.93 11.80 2.19
N ASN A 165 -10.78 13.07 2.56
CA ASN A 165 -11.56 14.20 2.06
C ASN A 165 -13.07 13.96 2.16
N ARG A 166 -13.52 13.40 3.29
CA ARG A 166 -14.91 13.05 3.60
C ARG A 166 -15.22 13.44 5.04
N ASP A 167 -16.47 13.80 5.33
CA ASP A 167 -16.91 13.98 6.71
C ASP A 167 -16.94 12.64 7.43
N VAL A 168 -16.26 12.58 8.58
CA VAL A 168 -16.17 11.39 9.43
C VAL A 168 -16.83 11.71 10.75
N SER A 169 -17.81 10.90 11.16
CA SER A 169 -18.45 10.99 12.47
C SER A 169 -17.48 10.58 13.58
N ASN A 170 -17.67 11.15 14.77
CA ASN A 170 -16.85 10.88 15.96
C ASN A 170 -17.19 9.53 16.61
N ASN A 171 -17.25 8.47 15.81
CA ASN A 171 -17.48 7.11 16.24
C ASN A 171 -16.27 6.25 15.83
N ILE A 172 -15.99 5.18 16.59
CA ILE A 172 -14.77 4.39 16.42
C ILE A 172 -14.70 3.77 15.03
N LEU A 173 -15.80 3.21 14.54
CA LEU A 173 -15.82 2.46 13.28
C LEU A 173 -15.64 3.36 12.06
N SER A 174 -16.32 4.51 12.03
CA SER A 174 -16.21 5.52 10.97
C SER A 174 -14.84 6.18 10.95
N VAL A 175 -14.13 6.25 12.08
CA VAL A 175 -12.72 6.71 12.11
C VAL A 175 -11.75 5.60 11.72
N ALA A 176 -11.96 4.37 12.17
CA ALA A 176 -11.04 3.26 11.88
C ALA A 176 -11.10 2.82 10.42
N THR A 177 -12.31 2.70 9.86
CA THR A 177 -12.54 2.13 8.52
C THR A 177 -11.73 2.85 7.43
N PRO A 178 -11.75 4.20 7.33
CA PRO A 178 -11.00 4.90 6.30
C PRO A 178 -9.47 4.78 6.48
N LEU A 179 -8.99 4.78 7.73
CA LEU A 179 -7.57 4.64 8.04
C LEU A 179 -7.04 3.24 7.70
N VAL A 180 -7.75 2.19 8.13
CA VAL A 180 -7.45 0.79 7.80
C VAL A 180 -7.51 0.59 6.28
N THR A 181 -8.55 1.11 5.62
CA THR A 181 -8.68 1.03 4.15
C THR A 181 -7.51 1.68 3.43
N THR A 182 -7.06 2.84 3.90
CA THR A 182 -5.89 3.53 3.36
C THR A 182 -4.63 2.66 3.45
N MET A 183 -4.42 1.98 4.57
CA MET A 183 -3.30 1.05 4.77
C MET A 183 -3.39 -0.19 3.88
N HIS A 184 -4.57 -0.80 3.75
CA HIS A 184 -4.76 -1.98 2.89
C HIS A 184 -4.62 -1.67 1.39
N ASN A 185 -4.94 -0.43 0.98
CA ASN A 185 -4.79 0.06 -0.39
C ASN A 185 -3.33 0.38 -0.78
N LEU A 186 -2.39 0.37 0.16
CA LEU A 186 -0.97 0.53 -0.16
C LEU A 186 -0.48 -0.61 -1.08
N PRO A 187 0.49 -0.33 -1.98
CA PRO A 187 1.08 -1.37 -2.83
C PRO A 187 1.64 -2.53 -2.01
N HIS A 188 1.50 -3.76 -2.51
CA HIS A 188 1.87 -4.98 -1.77
C HIS A 188 3.30 -4.95 -1.22
N TRP A 189 4.26 -4.44 -1.99
CA TRP A 189 5.65 -4.36 -1.55
C TRP A 189 5.87 -3.32 -0.44
N VAL A 190 5.08 -2.24 -0.40
CA VAL A 190 5.15 -1.20 0.65
C VAL A 190 4.59 -1.75 1.97
N LYS A 191 3.51 -2.53 1.87
CA LYS A 191 2.94 -3.25 3.03
C LYS A 191 3.94 -4.20 3.68
N ASN A 192 4.89 -4.73 2.91
CA ASN A 192 5.92 -5.67 3.38
C ASN A 192 7.34 -5.05 3.43
N ALA A 193 7.48 -3.73 3.29
CA ALA A 193 8.78 -3.07 3.27
C ALA A 193 9.41 -3.07 4.68
N HIS A 194 10.73 -3.18 4.78
CA HIS A 194 11.43 -3.12 6.07
C HIS A 194 12.14 -1.79 6.28
N ASN A 195 12.41 -1.06 5.18
CA ASN A 195 13.05 0.24 5.24
C ASN A 195 12.13 1.33 4.68
N ILE A 196 11.28 1.89 5.54
CA ILE A 196 10.41 3.02 5.23
C ILE A 196 11.20 4.33 5.34
N VAL A 197 11.92 4.53 6.44
CA VAL A 197 12.73 5.72 6.73
C VAL A 197 14.21 5.32 6.86
N PRO A 198 15.03 5.50 5.81
CA PRO A 198 16.43 5.03 5.82
C PRO A 198 17.36 5.84 6.73
N ASP A 199 16.99 7.07 7.08
CA ASP A 199 17.87 8.00 7.80
C ASP A 199 17.65 8.00 9.33
N ASN A 200 16.65 7.25 9.82
CA ASN A 200 16.31 7.20 11.25
C ASN A 200 15.69 5.84 11.63
N ASP A 201 16.48 4.99 12.28
CA ASP A 201 16.10 3.63 12.67
C ASP A 201 14.96 3.59 13.68
N GLU A 202 14.94 4.51 14.65
CA GLU A 202 13.88 4.59 15.66
C GLU A 202 12.53 4.92 15.02
N ARG A 203 12.51 5.92 14.13
CA ARG A 203 11.33 6.33 13.38
C ARG A 203 10.86 5.24 12.41
N ASN A 204 11.81 4.55 11.77
CA ASN A 204 11.49 3.43 10.90
C ASN A 204 10.78 2.32 11.68
N ARG A 205 11.28 1.94 12.86
CA ARG A 205 10.66 0.92 13.71
C ARG A 205 9.24 1.30 14.10
N THR A 206 9.00 2.55 14.48
CA THR A 206 7.66 3.05 14.83
C THR A 206 6.72 2.98 13.64
N TYR A 207 7.15 3.40 12.44
CA TYR A 207 6.29 3.40 11.25
C TYR A 207 5.93 1.97 10.80
N LEU A 208 6.87 1.02 10.95
CA LEU A 208 6.59 -0.39 10.72
C LEU A 208 5.53 -0.91 11.70
N ARG A 209 5.66 -0.58 12.99
CA ARG A 209 4.68 -0.99 14.02
C ARG A 209 3.30 -0.40 13.76
N ILE A 210 3.21 0.91 13.49
CA ILE A 210 1.94 1.56 13.15
C ILE A 210 1.31 0.87 11.94
N ARG A 211 2.07 0.64 10.86
CA ARG A 211 1.58 -0.08 9.68
C ARG A 211 1.07 -1.47 10.04
N ASP A 212 1.84 -2.25 10.80
CA ASP A 212 1.49 -3.63 11.15
C ASP A 212 0.25 -3.68 12.05
N LEU A 213 0.09 -2.73 12.99
CA LEU A 213 -1.12 -2.56 13.79
C LEU A 213 -2.36 -2.40 12.90
N PHE A 214 -2.32 -1.49 11.92
CA PHE A 214 -3.46 -1.28 11.01
C PHE A 214 -3.72 -2.48 10.09
N LEU A 215 -2.69 -3.22 9.67
CA LEU A 215 -2.83 -4.38 8.78
C LEU A 215 -3.30 -5.67 9.50
N GLN A 216 -3.07 -5.77 10.82
CA GLN A 216 -3.42 -6.94 11.64
C GLN A 216 -4.62 -6.69 12.56
N ALA A 217 -5.22 -5.50 12.50
CA ALA A 217 -6.31 -5.11 13.38
C ALA A 217 -7.55 -5.99 13.21
N ASN A 218 -7.96 -6.64 14.29
CA ASN A 218 -9.21 -7.40 14.34
C ASN A 218 -10.35 -6.63 15.04
N ASP A 219 -10.02 -5.66 15.92
CA ASP A 219 -10.99 -4.84 16.66
C ASP A 219 -10.64 -3.35 16.51
N PRO A 220 -11.50 -2.54 15.86
CA PRO A 220 -11.32 -1.09 15.70
C PRO A 220 -11.12 -0.31 17.01
N HIS A 221 -11.80 -0.72 18.09
CA HIS A 221 -11.68 -0.06 19.39
C HIS A 221 -10.29 -0.28 19.97
N THR A 222 -9.86 -1.55 20.01
CA THR A 222 -8.56 -1.91 20.55
C THR A 222 -7.43 -1.26 19.74
N LEU A 223 -7.56 -1.26 18.40
CA LEU A 223 -6.64 -0.58 17.50
C LEU A 223 -6.46 0.90 17.82
N LEU A 224 -7.54 1.69 17.79
CA LEU A 224 -7.44 3.15 17.84
C LEU A 224 -7.18 3.71 19.25
N ILE A 225 -7.81 3.11 20.25
CA ILE A 225 -7.82 3.65 21.62
C ILE A 225 -6.65 3.12 22.43
N LYS A 226 -6.30 1.84 22.25
CA LYS A 226 -5.26 1.19 23.04
C LYS A 226 -3.96 1.08 22.26
N ASP A 227 -3.92 0.22 21.25
CA ASP A 227 -2.66 -0.19 20.60
C ASP A 227 -1.97 0.98 19.90
N LEU A 228 -2.72 1.82 19.18
CA LEU A 228 -2.19 3.01 18.52
C LEU A 228 -1.70 4.04 19.54
N SER A 229 -2.47 4.31 20.59
CA SER A 229 -2.09 5.29 21.62
C SER A 229 -0.81 4.85 22.34
N GLU A 230 -0.71 3.59 22.73
CA GLU A 230 0.46 3.02 23.39
C GLU A 230 1.74 3.13 22.52
N GLU A 231 1.66 2.83 21.22
CA GLU A 231 2.81 2.94 20.31
C GLU A 231 3.22 4.40 20.06
N LEU A 232 2.28 5.34 19.99
CA LEU A 232 2.59 6.76 19.81
C LEU A 232 3.23 7.37 21.08
N ILE A 233 2.71 7.02 22.27
CA ILE A 233 3.30 7.45 23.55
C ILE A 233 4.69 6.85 23.75
N ALA A 234 4.90 5.59 23.36
CA ALA A 234 6.21 4.93 23.45
C ALA A 234 7.29 5.62 22.60
N PHE A 235 6.91 6.40 21.58
CA PHE A 235 7.81 7.22 20.78
C PHE A 235 8.12 8.60 21.40
N GLY A 236 7.44 8.97 22.48
CA GLY A 236 7.60 10.27 23.16
C GLY A 236 6.63 11.35 22.67
N ALA A 237 5.54 10.98 21.99
CA ALA A 237 4.45 11.90 21.67
C ALA A 237 3.44 11.95 22.83
N ASP A 238 3.72 12.83 23.81
CA ASP A 238 2.91 12.94 25.03
C ASP A 238 1.62 13.76 24.83
N GLU A 239 1.59 14.66 23.84
CA GLU A 239 0.42 15.49 23.51
C GLU A 239 -0.35 14.93 22.29
N PHE A 240 -1.68 15.02 22.30
CA PHE A 240 -2.53 14.56 21.19
C PHE A 240 -2.17 15.20 19.84
N THR A 241 -1.76 16.47 19.83
CA THR A 241 -1.29 17.17 18.64
C THR A 241 -0.04 16.51 18.06
N SER A 242 0.95 16.23 18.90
CA SER A 242 2.20 15.56 18.50
C SER A 242 1.95 14.13 18.01
N GLN A 243 0.98 13.44 18.59
CA GLN A 243 0.55 12.11 18.17
C GLN A 243 -0.06 12.12 16.76
N ILE A 244 -0.95 13.08 16.48
CA ILE A 244 -1.54 13.25 15.14
C ILE A 244 -0.49 13.65 14.11
N ASP A 245 0.42 14.57 14.44
CA ASP A 245 1.49 15.01 13.52
C ASP A 245 2.40 13.82 13.12
N LEU A 246 2.72 12.95 14.08
CA LEU A 246 3.49 11.73 13.81
C LEU A 246 2.72 10.75 12.92
N LEU A 247 1.41 10.60 13.17
CA LEU A 247 0.54 9.74 12.38
C LEU A 247 0.40 10.25 10.94
N GLU A 248 0.20 11.56 10.76
CA GLU A 248 0.13 12.21 9.45
C GLU A 248 1.42 12.01 8.67
N ASP A 249 2.57 12.22 9.29
CA ASP A 249 3.84 12.00 8.61
C ASP A 249 4.08 10.52 8.27
N CYS A 250 3.67 9.59 9.13
CA CYS A 250 3.72 8.16 8.86
C CYS A 250 2.88 7.78 7.64
N PHE A 251 1.61 8.17 7.62
CA PHE A 251 0.68 7.91 6.54
C PHE A 251 1.16 8.53 5.22
N LYS A 252 1.62 9.78 5.25
CA LYS A 252 2.20 10.48 4.11
C LYS A 252 3.45 9.78 3.60
N THR A 253 4.35 9.34 4.48
CA THR A 253 5.60 8.66 4.10
C THR A 253 5.30 7.32 3.43
N LEU A 254 4.36 6.54 3.97
CA LEU A 254 3.94 5.26 3.40
C LEU A 254 3.33 5.43 2.01
N ARG A 255 2.42 6.40 1.81
CA ARG A 255 1.84 6.71 0.49
C ARG A 255 2.90 7.10 -0.52
N GLN A 256 3.78 8.02 -0.15
CA GLN A 256 4.80 8.54 -1.05
C GLN A 256 5.91 7.55 -1.34
N LYS A 257 6.08 6.47 -0.56
CA LYS A 257 7.18 5.52 -0.72
C LYS A 257 7.22 4.92 -2.12
N HIS A 258 6.05 4.59 -2.67
CA HIS A 258 5.96 4.04 -4.02
C HIS A 258 6.33 5.05 -5.10
N GLU A 259 5.77 6.25 -5.04
CA GLU A 259 6.05 7.33 -5.98
C GLU A 259 7.52 7.77 -5.91
N LYS A 260 8.10 7.88 -4.71
CA LYS A 260 9.53 8.20 -4.50
C LYS A 260 10.44 7.14 -5.12
N MET A 261 10.08 5.85 -4.98
CA MET A 261 10.83 4.76 -5.62
C MET A 261 10.79 4.87 -7.15
N LEU A 262 9.62 5.13 -7.73
CA LEU A 262 9.49 5.35 -9.17
C LEU A 262 10.26 6.61 -9.63
N ALA A 263 10.20 7.70 -8.86
CA ALA A 263 10.93 8.93 -9.15
C ALA A 263 12.45 8.70 -9.13
N ALA A 264 12.98 7.94 -8.17
CA ALA A 264 14.40 7.58 -8.11
C ALA A 264 14.85 6.79 -9.35
N ILE A 265 14.02 5.85 -9.81
CA ILE A 265 14.27 5.10 -11.04
C ILE A 265 14.20 6.03 -12.26
N LYS A 266 13.21 6.92 -12.33
CA LYS A 266 13.09 7.91 -13.41
C LYS A 266 14.34 8.77 -13.52
N THR A 267 14.87 9.27 -12.40
CA THR A 267 16.10 10.06 -12.39
C THR A 267 17.29 9.27 -12.92
N LYS A 268 17.45 8.00 -12.51
CA LYS A 268 18.51 7.13 -13.05
C LYS A 268 18.38 6.94 -14.56
N VAL A 269 17.17 6.66 -15.06
CA VAL A 269 16.91 6.50 -16.50
C VAL A 269 17.26 7.78 -17.27
N LYS A 270 16.83 8.95 -16.77
CA LYS A 270 17.17 10.26 -17.34
C LYS A 270 18.67 10.59 -17.32
N THR A 271 19.43 10.00 -16.40
CA THR A 271 20.89 10.19 -16.36
C THR A 271 21.57 9.41 -17.48
N ILE A 272 20.96 8.31 -17.93
CA ILE A 272 21.54 7.42 -18.94
C ILE A 272 21.08 7.80 -20.36
N PHE A 273 19.82 8.22 -20.52
CA PHE A 273 19.25 8.62 -21.79
C PHE A 273 19.05 10.14 -21.84
N PRO A 274 19.39 10.81 -22.96
CA PRO A 274 19.10 12.24 -23.12
C PRO A 274 17.59 12.51 -22.99
N GLU A 275 17.24 13.65 -22.38
CA GLU A 275 15.84 14.03 -22.15
C GLU A 275 15.13 14.33 -23.49
N SER A 276 14.20 13.45 -23.86
CA SER A 276 12.99 13.70 -24.67
C SER A 276 13.15 14.47 -25.98
N GLY A 277 12.83 13.79 -27.09
CA GLY A 277 12.78 14.35 -28.44
C GLY A 277 12.64 13.27 -29.52
N GLU A 278 12.60 13.68 -30.79
CA GLU A 278 12.63 12.78 -31.95
C GLU A 278 13.82 11.80 -31.87
N GLU A 279 14.97 12.24 -31.32
CA GLU A 279 16.15 11.40 -31.15
C GLU A 279 15.93 10.18 -30.25
N LEU A 280 15.17 10.32 -29.15
CA LEU A 280 14.87 9.19 -28.27
C LEU A 280 13.88 8.23 -28.94
N ALA A 281 12.90 8.76 -29.67
CA ALA A 281 11.94 7.97 -30.43
C ALA A 281 12.64 7.15 -31.53
N ASP A 282 13.55 7.77 -32.27
CA ASP A 282 14.35 7.13 -33.32
C ASP A 282 15.25 6.03 -32.75
N MET A 283 15.92 6.30 -31.61
CA MET A 283 16.71 5.29 -30.90
C MET A 283 15.85 4.11 -30.44
N CYS A 284 14.66 4.38 -29.87
CA CYS A 284 13.76 3.32 -29.42
C CYS A 284 13.25 2.47 -30.58
N GLN A 285 12.86 3.11 -31.70
CA GLN A 285 12.39 2.42 -32.90
C GLN A 285 13.48 1.55 -33.52
N TYR A 286 14.72 2.05 -33.56
CA TYR A 286 15.86 1.27 -34.06
C TYR A 286 16.11 0.02 -33.21
N VAL A 287 16.15 0.16 -31.88
CA VAL A 287 16.37 -0.98 -30.97
C VAL A 287 15.23 -1.99 -31.07
N GLU A 288 13.98 -1.55 -31.23
CA GLU A 288 12.83 -2.43 -31.42
C GLU A 288 12.95 -3.27 -32.71
N GLN A 289 13.42 -2.67 -33.80
CA GLN A 289 13.58 -3.35 -35.09
C GLN A 289 14.80 -4.28 -35.12
N ASN A 290 15.92 -3.84 -34.54
CA ASN A 290 17.23 -4.48 -34.78
C ASN A 290 17.75 -5.32 -33.61
N SER A 291 17.14 -5.24 -32.43
CA SER A 291 17.49 -6.14 -31.32
C SER A 291 17.06 -7.59 -31.59
N GLY A 292 17.86 -8.56 -31.14
CA GLY A 292 17.46 -9.97 -31.09
C GLY A 292 16.72 -10.36 -29.81
N ASP A 293 16.84 -9.55 -28.75
CA ASP A 293 16.24 -9.84 -27.44
C ASP A 293 14.85 -9.20 -27.31
N LEU A 294 13.83 -10.05 -27.15
CA LEU A 294 12.44 -9.65 -26.94
C LEU A 294 12.25 -8.72 -25.73
N ARG A 295 13.04 -8.89 -24.66
CA ARG A 295 12.97 -8.03 -23.47
C ARG A 295 13.54 -6.65 -23.74
N LEU A 296 14.64 -6.57 -24.49
CA LEU A 296 15.23 -5.29 -24.88
C LEU A 296 14.31 -4.53 -25.83
N LYS A 297 13.60 -5.22 -26.74
CA LYS A 297 12.53 -4.62 -27.56
C LYS A 297 11.39 -4.05 -26.71
N ALA A 298 10.92 -4.83 -25.73
CA ALA A 298 9.87 -4.38 -24.82
C ALA A 298 10.33 -3.19 -23.97
N PHE A 299 11.58 -3.19 -23.52
CA PHE A 299 12.20 -2.08 -22.79
C PHE A 299 12.21 -0.80 -23.63
N ALA A 300 12.65 -0.88 -24.90
CA ALA A 300 12.65 0.25 -25.83
C ALA A 300 11.23 0.82 -26.06
N ARG A 301 10.23 -0.06 -26.21
CA ARG A 301 8.83 0.34 -26.39
C ARG A 301 8.25 1.08 -25.18
N GLU A 302 8.57 0.64 -23.97
CA GLU A 302 8.13 1.35 -22.75
C GLU A 302 8.92 2.64 -22.53
N LEU A 303 10.20 2.68 -22.89
CA LEU A 303 11.01 3.91 -22.83
C LEU A 303 10.46 4.98 -23.79
N ALA A 304 10.02 4.61 -24.99
CA ALA A 304 9.38 5.54 -25.94
C ALA A 304 8.11 6.20 -25.38
N LYS A 305 7.47 5.62 -24.37
CA LYS A 305 6.28 6.18 -23.70
C LYS A 305 6.64 7.18 -22.59
N SER A 306 7.92 7.44 -22.33
CA SER A 306 8.39 8.34 -21.27
C SER A 306 7.77 9.74 -21.35
N ASP A 307 7.42 10.18 -22.55
CA ASP A 307 6.93 11.54 -22.84
C ASP A 307 5.43 11.71 -22.54
N THR A 308 4.70 10.61 -22.29
CA THR A 308 3.26 10.64 -21.99
C THR A 308 2.93 11.09 -20.55
N GLY A 309 3.94 11.33 -19.71
CA GLY A 309 3.79 11.89 -18.36
C GLY A 309 3.30 10.91 -17.28
N LEU A 310 2.74 9.75 -17.63
CA LEU A 310 2.24 8.75 -16.68
C LEU A 310 3.38 7.95 -16.04
N LEU A 311 3.31 7.61 -14.75
CA LEU A 311 4.31 6.75 -14.10
C LEU A 311 4.18 5.26 -14.43
N GLN A 312 3.10 4.87 -15.13
CA GLN A 312 2.81 3.49 -15.49
C GLN A 312 3.89 2.86 -16.39
N TRP A 313 4.57 3.65 -17.24
CA TRP A 313 5.66 3.12 -18.07
C TRP A 313 6.86 2.66 -17.23
N LEU A 314 7.15 3.33 -16.10
CA LEU A 314 8.21 2.91 -15.18
C LEU A 314 7.87 1.58 -14.55
N GLU A 315 6.62 1.39 -14.15
CA GLU A 315 6.20 0.13 -13.57
C GLU A 315 6.26 -1.02 -14.57
N ASN A 316 5.85 -0.77 -15.83
CA ASN A 316 5.98 -1.75 -16.90
C ASN A 316 7.45 -2.06 -17.20
N MET A 317 8.31 -1.05 -17.21
CA MET A 317 9.76 -1.21 -17.38
C MET A 317 10.36 -2.09 -16.28
N ILE A 318 9.98 -1.86 -15.01
CA ILE A 318 10.39 -2.70 -13.88
C ILE A 318 9.90 -4.14 -14.07
N GLN A 319 8.66 -4.35 -14.52
CA GLN A 319 8.14 -5.70 -14.81
C GLN A 319 8.93 -6.40 -15.91
N ILE A 320 9.33 -5.70 -16.97
CA ILE A 320 10.10 -6.27 -18.09
C ILE A 320 11.49 -6.71 -17.61
N VAL A 321 12.17 -5.85 -16.85
CA VAL A 321 13.54 -6.09 -16.38
C VAL A 321 13.61 -7.24 -15.36
N ILE A 322 12.58 -7.40 -14.52
CA ILE A 322 12.53 -8.45 -13.50
C ILE A 322 11.83 -9.72 -14.01
N GLY A 323 10.86 -9.58 -14.91
CA GLY A 323 9.95 -10.65 -15.33
C GLY A 323 8.90 -11.02 -14.29
N ARG A 324 8.61 -10.15 -13.31
CA ARG A 324 7.61 -10.38 -12.25
C ARG A 324 6.58 -9.25 -12.19
N GLY A 325 5.31 -9.61 -12.07
CA GLY A 325 4.21 -8.65 -11.90
C GLY A 325 4.26 -7.93 -10.55
N LYS A 326 3.55 -6.79 -10.48
CA LYS A 326 3.52 -5.87 -9.31
C LYS A 326 3.22 -6.56 -7.98
N GLN A 327 2.40 -7.60 -7.98
CA GLN A 327 2.01 -8.32 -6.76
C GLN A 327 3.18 -9.04 -6.08
N ASN A 328 4.18 -9.48 -6.86
CA ASN A 328 5.33 -10.24 -6.37
C ASN A 328 6.54 -9.36 -6.10
N TRP A 329 6.36 -8.04 -6.04
CA TRP A 329 7.43 -7.10 -5.76
C TRP A 329 7.77 -7.12 -4.27
N ASN A 330 9.06 -7.01 -3.98
CA ASN A 330 9.59 -6.76 -2.65
C ASN A 330 10.77 -5.78 -2.78
N GLU A 331 11.26 -5.29 -1.66
CA GLU A 331 12.33 -4.30 -1.61
C GLU A 331 13.61 -4.76 -2.34
N GLY A 332 14.05 -6.00 -2.10
CA GLY A 332 15.24 -6.56 -2.76
C GLY A 332 15.08 -6.72 -4.27
N ILE A 333 13.88 -7.09 -4.74
CA ILE A 333 13.55 -7.19 -6.17
C ILE A 333 13.60 -5.81 -6.81
N LEU A 334 13.06 -4.77 -6.16
CA LEU A 334 13.09 -3.40 -6.68
C LEU A 334 14.52 -2.82 -6.73
N GLN A 335 15.36 -3.13 -5.74
CA GLN A 335 16.78 -2.78 -5.79
C GLN A 335 17.50 -3.49 -6.95
N THR A 336 17.22 -4.78 -7.13
CA THR A 336 17.74 -5.56 -8.27
C THR A 336 17.27 -4.97 -9.60
N ALA A 337 16.01 -4.54 -9.69
CA ALA A 337 15.46 -3.86 -10.86
C ALA A 337 16.25 -2.59 -11.17
N SER A 338 16.50 -1.76 -10.16
CA SER A 338 17.24 -0.51 -10.30
C SER A 338 18.63 -0.72 -10.88
N ASN A 339 19.33 -1.79 -10.47
CA ASN A 339 20.64 -2.12 -11.01
C ASN A 339 20.54 -2.67 -12.43
N ARG A 340 19.62 -3.61 -12.68
CA ARG A 340 19.44 -4.19 -14.02
C ARG A 340 18.95 -3.20 -15.06
N ILE A 341 18.23 -2.14 -14.67
CA ILE A 341 17.85 -1.05 -15.58
C ILE A 341 19.11 -0.40 -16.17
N SER A 342 20.17 -0.24 -15.38
CA SER A 342 21.45 0.27 -15.87
C SER A 342 22.07 -0.68 -16.91
N ASP A 343 22.02 -1.99 -16.68
CA ASP A 343 22.54 -3.00 -17.62
C ASP A 343 21.76 -2.97 -18.94
N TYR A 344 20.43 -3.00 -18.88
CA TYR A 344 19.55 -2.87 -20.06
C TYR A 344 19.79 -1.57 -20.82
N ALA A 345 20.08 -0.49 -20.10
CA ALA A 345 20.39 0.79 -20.73
C ALA A 345 21.74 0.78 -21.44
N GLN A 346 22.76 0.08 -20.92
CA GLN A 346 24.02 -0.11 -21.64
C GLN A 346 23.83 -0.98 -22.89
N ASP A 347 23.05 -2.06 -22.79
CA ASP A 347 22.73 -2.92 -23.92
C ASP A 347 21.97 -2.14 -25.00
N PHE A 348 20.98 -1.33 -24.61
CA PHE A 348 20.27 -0.43 -25.51
C PHE A 348 21.24 0.52 -26.24
N LEU A 349 22.12 1.21 -25.50
CA LEU A 349 23.10 2.13 -26.08
C LEU A 349 24.10 1.40 -27.00
N SER A 350 24.43 0.14 -26.72
CA SER A 350 25.31 -0.66 -27.58
C SER A 350 24.66 -0.93 -28.95
N VAL A 351 23.36 -1.23 -28.98
CA VAL A 351 22.59 -1.43 -30.20
C VAL A 351 22.46 -0.11 -30.96
N VAL A 352 22.14 1.00 -30.29
CA VAL A 352 22.11 2.33 -30.93
C VAL A 352 23.47 2.72 -31.52
N LYS A 353 24.59 2.41 -30.86
CA LYS A 353 25.93 2.68 -31.43
C LYS A 353 26.20 1.85 -32.69
N SER A 354 25.65 0.64 -32.77
CA SER A 354 25.73 -0.16 -34.00
C SER A 354 25.02 0.51 -35.18
N GLN A 355 23.95 1.30 -34.92
CA GLN A 355 23.29 2.14 -35.93
C GLN A 355 24.22 3.19 -36.51
N ARG A 356 24.89 3.97 -35.65
CA ARG A 356 25.80 5.05 -36.10
C ARG A 356 26.93 4.50 -36.95
N ASN A 357 27.49 3.36 -36.54
CA ASN A 357 28.49 2.64 -37.34
C ASN A 357 27.96 2.14 -38.68
N SER A 358 26.65 1.92 -38.85
CA SER A 358 26.04 1.50 -40.12
C SER A 358 25.56 2.67 -40.99
N SER A 359 25.16 3.81 -40.40
CA SER A 359 24.82 5.04 -41.14
C SER A 359 26.07 5.77 -41.65
N ASP A 360 27.19 5.71 -40.93
CA ASP A 360 28.47 6.25 -41.40
C ASP A 360 29.10 5.45 -42.55
N ILE A 361 28.58 4.25 -42.87
CA ILE A 361 29.00 3.48 -44.06
C ILE A 361 28.47 4.12 -45.36
N ALA A 362 27.44 4.97 -45.29
CA ALA A 362 26.89 5.65 -46.47
C ALA A 362 27.67 6.92 -46.89
N SER A 363 28.56 7.44 -46.02
CA SER A 363 29.45 8.58 -46.31
C SER A 363 30.91 8.14 -46.33
N GLN A 364 31.36 7.72 -47.52
CA GLN A 364 32.69 7.21 -47.91
C GLN A 364 33.92 7.46 -46.99
N SER A 365 34.70 6.38 -46.80
CA SER A 365 36.16 6.30 -46.55
C SER A 365 36.65 5.99 -45.13
N GLY A 366 37.15 4.75 -44.94
CA GLY A 366 38.04 4.33 -43.85
C GLY A 366 37.35 3.71 -42.64
N LYS A 367 37.54 2.41 -42.38
CA LYS A 367 37.05 1.72 -41.17
C LYS A 367 37.66 2.36 -39.92
N THR A 368 36.96 3.27 -39.25
CA THR A 368 37.37 3.77 -37.93
C THR A 368 37.10 2.71 -36.86
N LYS A 369 38.10 2.43 -36.02
CA LYS A 369 37.97 1.55 -34.84
C LYS A 369 38.09 2.40 -33.58
N LEU A 370 37.20 2.20 -32.63
CA LEU A 370 37.29 2.83 -31.31
C LEU A 370 38.28 2.03 -30.46
N VAL A 371 39.31 2.71 -29.95
CA VAL A 371 40.23 2.12 -28.97
C VAL A 371 39.95 2.78 -27.62
N SER A 372 39.61 1.95 -26.63
CA SER A 372 39.42 2.36 -25.25
C SER A 372 40.49 1.74 -24.36
N LEU A 373 41.20 2.58 -23.61
CA LEU A 373 42.13 2.16 -22.58
C LEU A 373 41.57 2.60 -21.23
N VAL A 374 41.39 1.65 -20.31
CA VAL A 374 40.99 1.94 -18.93
C VAL A 374 42.20 1.70 -18.05
N LEU A 375 42.67 2.74 -17.38
CA LEU A 375 43.83 2.68 -16.49
C LEU A 375 43.39 2.98 -15.07
N GLU A 376 43.89 2.19 -14.13
CA GLU A 376 43.82 2.49 -12.70
C GLU A 376 44.96 3.44 -12.37
N GLY A 377 44.63 4.62 -11.84
CA GLY A 377 45.62 5.56 -11.31
C GLY A 377 46.17 5.09 -9.97
N ASP A 378 47.29 5.67 -9.53
CA ASP A 378 47.90 5.39 -8.22
C ASP A 378 46.96 5.77 -7.03
N ASP A 379 45.86 6.45 -7.32
CA ASP A 379 44.77 6.81 -6.40
C ASP A 379 43.60 5.80 -6.37
N GLY A 380 43.71 4.67 -7.09
CA GLY A 380 42.70 3.62 -7.18
C GLY A 380 41.47 3.99 -8.02
N LYS A 381 41.49 5.12 -8.73
CA LYS A 381 40.40 5.54 -9.62
C LYS A 381 40.66 5.07 -11.04
N LEU A 382 39.62 4.49 -11.65
CA LEU A 382 39.64 4.08 -13.05
C LEU A 382 39.42 5.29 -13.95
N THR A 383 40.39 5.58 -14.80
CA THR A 383 40.34 6.63 -15.83
C THR A 383 40.22 5.97 -17.21
N SER A 384 39.18 6.36 -17.96
CA SER A 384 38.94 5.81 -19.30
C SER A 384 39.35 6.79 -20.38
N PHE A 385 40.30 6.39 -21.23
CA PHE A 385 40.71 7.12 -22.42
C PHE A 385 40.08 6.46 -23.64
N ARG A 386 39.39 7.24 -24.48
CA ARG A 386 38.72 6.72 -25.69
C ARG A 386 39.04 7.60 -26.88
N ARG A 387 39.44 6.98 -27.99
CA ARG A 387 39.71 7.68 -29.25
C ARG A 387 39.40 6.81 -30.45
N GLU A 388 38.95 7.45 -31.52
CA GLU A 388 38.74 6.82 -32.82
C GLU A 388 40.05 6.83 -33.62
N ILE A 389 40.46 5.65 -34.08
CA ILE A 389 41.60 5.47 -34.98
C ILE A 389 41.09 5.05 -36.36
N ARG A 390 41.59 5.65 -37.43
CA ARG A 390 41.33 5.18 -38.80
C ARG A 390 42.14 3.90 -39.02
N ALA A 391 41.49 2.80 -39.38
CA ALA A 391 42.20 1.60 -39.81
C ALA A 391 42.81 1.88 -41.20
N ILE A 392 44.08 2.29 -41.21
CA ILE A 392 44.92 2.29 -42.40
C ILE A 392 45.24 0.82 -42.72
N GLU A 393 45.26 0.46 -44.00
CA GLU A 393 45.59 -0.90 -44.42
C GLU A 393 46.96 -1.32 -43.86
N THR A 394 46.98 -2.49 -43.22
CA THR A 394 48.11 -3.04 -42.45
C THR A 394 49.43 -3.13 -43.23
N GLU A 395 49.40 -3.01 -44.56
CA GLU A 395 50.59 -3.09 -45.43
C GLU A 395 51.57 -1.93 -45.22
N GLU A 396 51.09 -0.70 -44.99
CA GLU A 396 51.96 0.48 -44.81
C GLU A 396 52.66 0.50 -43.44
N LEU A 397 52.08 -0.16 -42.43
CA LEU A 397 52.57 -0.19 -41.06
C LEU A 397 53.41 -1.45 -40.72
N LYS A 398 53.48 -2.46 -41.61
CA LYS A 398 54.23 -3.71 -41.40
C LYS A 398 55.71 -3.47 -41.10
N CYS A 399 56.40 -2.63 -41.88
CA CYS A 399 57.82 -2.33 -41.64
C CYS A 399 58.05 -1.65 -40.28
N THR A 400 57.15 -0.74 -39.90
CA THR A 400 57.23 -0.02 -38.62
C THR A 400 56.90 -0.94 -37.44
N MET A 401 55.91 -1.83 -37.59
CA MET A 401 55.59 -2.86 -36.59
C MET A 401 56.77 -3.80 -36.34
N ILE A 402 57.42 -4.31 -37.40
CA ILE A 402 58.58 -5.21 -37.25
C ILE A 402 59.74 -4.50 -36.55
N THR A 403 59.97 -3.21 -36.84
CA THR A 403 61.02 -2.41 -36.19
C THR A 403 60.73 -2.20 -34.70
N VAL A 404 59.48 -1.90 -34.35
CA VAL A 404 59.03 -1.72 -32.96
C VAL A 404 59.06 -3.05 -32.20
N GLU A 405 58.64 -4.15 -32.82
CA GLU A 405 58.73 -5.49 -32.23
C GLU A 405 60.18 -5.91 -31.94
N HIS A 406 61.12 -5.60 -32.84
CA HIS A 406 62.54 -5.89 -32.63
C HIS A 406 63.12 -5.07 -31.46
N GLN A 407 62.81 -3.78 -31.36
CA GLN A 407 63.25 -2.93 -30.24
C GLN A 407 62.59 -3.32 -28.90
N LEU A 408 61.36 -3.84 -28.93
CA LEU A 408 60.67 -4.34 -27.75
C LEU A 408 61.09 -5.76 -27.34
N SER A 409 61.85 -6.49 -28.17
CA SER A 409 62.32 -7.85 -27.84
C SER A 409 63.52 -7.89 -26.88
N GLU A 410 64.18 -6.76 -26.66
CA GLU A 410 65.29 -6.65 -25.70
C GLU A 410 64.82 -6.29 -24.27
N LEU A 411 63.52 -6.03 -24.08
CA LEU A 411 62.91 -5.64 -22.80
C LEU A 411 62.13 -6.80 -22.17
N ASP A 412 62.13 -6.86 -20.84
CA ASP A 412 61.26 -7.76 -20.07
C ASP A 412 59.77 -7.41 -20.28
N ASP A 413 58.90 -8.42 -20.24
CA ASP A 413 57.46 -8.32 -20.46
C ASP A 413 56.77 -7.22 -19.63
N PHE A 414 57.18 -7.02 -18.37
CA PHE A 414 56.63 -5.93 -17.54
C PHE A 414 57.00 -4.55 -18.08
N HIS A 415 58.25 -4.36 -18.46
CA HIS A 415 58.75 -3.11 -19.03
C HIS A 415 58.14 -2.85 -20.42
N LYS A 416 57.93 -3.91 -21.20
CA LYS A 416 57.29 -3.87 -22.53
C LYS A 416 55.83 -3.41 -22.44
N ILE A 417 55.05 -3.98 -21.53
CA ILE A 417 53.64 -3.61 -21.35
C ILE A 417 53.53 -2.17 -20.83
N ASN A 418 54.35 -1.78 -19.87
CA ASN A 418 54.34 -0.42 -19.33
C ASN A 418 54.74 0.64 -20.39
N LEU A 419 55.75 0.35 -21.21
CA LEU A 419 56.15 1.27 -22.30
C LEU A 419 55.04 1.43 -23.34
N LEU A 420 54.41 0.33 -23.78
CA LEU A 420 53.29 0.36 -24.72
C LEU A 420 52.08 1.11 -24.14
N GLN A 421 51.78 0.89 -22.86
CA GLN A 421 50.73 1.60 -22.14
C GLN A 421 50.98 3.11 -22.11
N GLN A 422 52.21 3.55 -21.79
CA GLN A 422 52.56 4.98 -21.76
C GLN A 422 52.55 5.62 -23.15
N LEU A 423 53.04 4.93 -24.17
CA LEU A 423 53.00 5.41 -25.55
C LEU A 423 51.56 5.54 -26.07
N LEU A 424 50.70 4.55 -25.78
CA LEU A 424 49.29 4.61 -26.14
C LEU A 424 48.58 5.74 -25.39
N ARG A 425 48.80 5.87 -24.08
CA ARG A 425 48.25 6.97 -23.27
C ARG A 425 48.66 8.33 -23.82
N LYS A 426 49.95 8.55 -24.09
CA LYS A 426 50.45 9.83 -24.63
C LYS A 426 49.86 10.13 -26.01
N SER A 427 49.63 9.11 -26.84
CA SER A 427 48.99 9.27 -28.16
C SER A 427 47.49 9.58 -28.06
N LEU A 428 46.84 9.11 -26.99
CA LEU A 428 45.46 9.44 -26.68
C LEU A 428 45.32 10.86 -26.09
N GLU A 429 46.30 11.34 -25.32
CA GLU A 429 46.33 12.69 -24.72
C GLU A 429 46.81 13.81 -25.67
N ALA A 430 47.81 13.57 -26.54
CA ALA A 430 48.55 14.62 -27.28
C ALA A 430 47.80 15.34 -28.43
N GLN A 431 46.49 15.14 -28.58
CA GLN A 431 45.67 15.85 -29.58
C GLN A 431 44.31 16.26 -28.99
N SER A 432 44.23 16.45 -27.66
CA SER A 432 43.10 17.12 -27.01
C SER A 432 43.17 18.63 -27.15
#